data_AF-A0A8J5RY81-F1
#
_entry.id   AF-A0A8J5RY81-F1
#
_cell.length_a   1.000
_cell.length_b   1.000
_cell.length_c   1.000
_cell.angle_alpha   90.00
_cell.angle_beta   90.00
_cell.angle_gamma   90.00
#
_symmetry.space_group_name_H-M   'P 1'
#
loop_
_entity.id
_entity.type
_entity.pdbx_description
1 polymer ?
#
loop_
_entity_poly.entity_id
_entity_poly.type
_entity_poly.pdbx_seq_one_letter_code
_entity_poly.pdbx_strand_id
1 'polypeptide(L)'
;MSRPSFRPRPLDIHKKLPIIKSVRELEDDEPTLALRAAPPLLRHPAPEPVADSEAHPTSVKKNGQEIPTPQYDDVDTYERDYTRTFAQPTSYIRARGARAEIGEFVEYDLDNEDEDWLEDYNNEWKNLNPEKLEVLLFKLETLDHKARERAGIITPTFMGPIPVILQLDSAMEIIASGDESMETFLHLPLSPNT
;
A
#
# COMPACT_ATOMS: atom_id res chain seq x y z
N MET A 1 -44.81 11.47 46.25
CA MET A 1 -44.39 11.31 44.83
C MET A 1 -44.22 12.70 44.24
N SER A 2 -42.98 13.19 44.12
CA SER A 2 -42.68 14.51 43.53
C SER A 2 -42.63 14.37 42.02
N ARG A 3 -43.53 15.05 41.29
CA ARG A 3 -43.46 15.12 39.82
C ARG A 3 -42.33 16.10 39.48
N PRO A 4 -41.25 15.67 38.80
CA PRO A 4 -40.22 16.60 38.36
C PRO A 4 -40.86 17.61 37.42
N SER A 5 -40.83 18.89 37.78
CA SER A 5 -41.40 19.95 36.96
C SER A 5 -40.54 20.09 35.70
N PHE A 6 -40.95 19.46 34.60
CA PHE A 6 -40.42 19.80 33.29
C PHE A 6 -40.94 21.19 32.94
N ARG A 7 -40.12 22.21 33.18
CA ARG A 7 -40.30 23.50 32.52
C ARG A 7 -39.68 23.36 31.14
N PRO A 8 -40.46 23.50 30.06
CA PRO A 8 -39.88 23.55 28.72
C PRO A 8 -38.87 24.70 28.71
N ARG A 9 -37.59 24.39 28.60
CA ARG A 9 -36.58 25.42 28.34
C ARG A 9 -36.67 25.73 26.85
N PRO A 10 -36.83 27.01 26.45
CA PRO A 10 -36.79 27.36 25.04
C PRO A 10 -35.48 26.82 24.44
N LEU A 11 -35.61 25.95 23.44
CA LEU A 11 -34.46 25.46 22.69
C LEU A 11 -33.90 26.64 21.91
N ASP A 12 -32.64 27.00 22.19
CA ASP A 12 -31.93 27.97 21.38
C ASP A 12 -31.55 27.31 20.06
N ILE A 13 -32.35 27.57 19.03
CA ILE A 13 -32.18 27.04 17.67
C ILE A 13 -30.90 27.56 16.99
N HIS A 14 -30.24 28.57 17.55
CA HIS A 14 -28.96 29.08 17.05
C HIS A 14 -27.76 28.48 17.76
N LYS A 15 -27.98 27.65 18.79
CA LYS A 15 -26.91 26.92 19.46
C LYS A 15 -26.34 25.87 18.51
N LYS A 16 -25.05 26.01 18.16
CA LYS A 16 -24.34 25.02 17.35
C LYS A 16 -24.28 23.69 18.11
N LEU A 17 -24.67 22.60 17.44
CA LEU A 17 -24.54 21.26 17.97
C LEU A 17 -23.06 20.84 17.90
N PRO A 18 -22.52 20.20 18.95
CA PRO A 18 -21.22 19.55 18.84
C PRO A 18 -21.32 18.42 17.80
N ILE A 19 -20.41 18.43 16.83
CA ILE A 19 -20.32 17.39 15.80
C ILE A 19 -19.20 16.46 16.23
N ILE A 20 -19.55 15.18 16.42
CA ILE A 20 -18.59 14.12 16.72
C ILE A 20 -17.98 13.67 15.40
N LYS A 21 -16.65 13.71 15.31
CA LYS A 21 -15.89 13.38 14.08
C LYS A 21 -15.52 11.90 14.03
N SER A 22 -15.36 11.23 15.16
CA SER A 22 -15.05 9.80 15.23
C SER A 22 -15.57 9.16 16.51
N VAL A 23 -15.76 7.84 16.49
CA VAL A 23 -16.22 7.07 17.66
C VAL A 23 -15.24 7.17 18.83
N ARG A 24 -13.95 7.37 18.57
CA ARG A 24 -12.93 7.60 19.61
C ARG A 24 -13.16 8.89 20.41
N GLU A 25 -13.79 9.91 19.81
CA GLU A 25 -14.13 11.18 20.48
C GLU A 25 -15.29 11.04 21.47
N LEU A 26 -15.99 9.89 21.48
CA LEU A 26 -17.01 9.56 22.48
C LEU A 26 -16.42 8.88 23.72
N GLU A 27 -15.21 8.33 23.61
CA GLU A 27 -14.55 7.57 24.67
C GLU A 27 -13.65 8.46 25.55
N ASP A 28 -13.26 9.64 25.05
CA ASP A 28 -12.58 10.68 25.84
C ASP A 28 -13.59 11.37 26.78
N ASP A 29 -13.72 10.82 27.99
CA ASP A 29 -14.46 11.39 29.13
C ASP A 29 -13.81 12.71 29.62
N GLU A 30 -13.85 13.78 28.82
CA GLU A 30 -13.50 15.14 29.27
C GLU A 30 -14.79 15.88 29.70
N PRO A 31 -14.95 16.23 30.99
CA PRO A 31 -16.21 16.72 31.56
C PRO A 31 -16.48 18.20 31.24
N THR A 32 -16.21 18.66 30.03
CA THR A 32 -16.48 20.06 29.62
C THR A 32 -17.92 20.30 29.13
N LEU A 33 -18.78 19.27 29.12
CA LEU A 33 -20.22 19.38 28.84
C LEU A 33 -21.09 19.79 30.05
N ALA A 34 -20.50 20.25 31.16
CA ALA A 34 -21.25 20.76 32.30
C ALA A 34 -21.62 22.25 32.12
N LEU A 35 -22.85 22.50 31.67
CA LEU A 35 -23.55 23.78 31.76
C LEU A 35 -23.61 24.28 33.22
N ARG A 36 -22.68 25.14 33.69
CA ARG A 36 -22.84 25.97 34.91
C ARG A 36 -22.13 27.34 34.82
N ALA A 37 -22.70 28.29 35.55
CA ALA A 37 -22.53 29.74 35.51
C ALA A 37 -21.09 30.29 35.68
N ALA A 38 -20.81 31.45 35.07
CA ALA A 38 -19.60 32.26 35.25
C ALA A 38 -19.62 33.08 36.57
N PRO A 39 -18.59 33.88 36.91
CA PRO A 39 -17.19 33.57 37.30
C PRO A 39 -16.87 34.13 38.73
N PRO A 40 -15.61 34.12 39.26
CA PRO A 40 -14.63 35.16 38.89
C PRO A 40 -13.15 34.72 38.82
N LEU A 41 -12.41 35.45 37.98
CA LEU A 41 -10.99 35.83 38.01
C LEU A 41 -10.01 35.04 38.90
N LEU A 42 -8.96 34.49 38.28
CA LEU A 42 -7.62 34.45 38.86
C LEU A 42 -6.57 34.60 37.75
N ARG A 43 -5.60 35.46 38.04
CA ARG A 43 -4.60 36.06 37.15
C ARG A 43 -3.24 35.54 37.60
N HIS A 44 -2.45 34.89 36.74
CA HIS A 44 -0.99 34.78 36.90
C HIS A 44 -0.27 34.63 35.53
N PRO A 45 1.01 35.04 35.41
CA PRO A 45 1.61 35.54 34.16
C PRO A 45 2.73 34.67 33.53
N ALA A 46 2.98 34.91 32.22
CA ALA A 46 4.25 34.79 31.45
C ALA A 46 4.79 33.36 31.13
N PRO A 47 5.62 33.15 30.06
CA PRO A 47 6.42 34.13 29.30
C PRO A 47 6.23 34.12 27.77
N GLU A 48 6.74 35.19 27.14
CA GLU A 48 6.84 35.39 25.70
C GLU A 48 7.83 34.43 25.01
N PRO A 49 7.64 34.18 23.72
CA PRO A 49 8.76 34.21 22.79
C PRO A 49 8.61 35.35 21.77
N VAL A 50 9.73 36.04 21.61
CA VAL A 50 9.97 37.22 20.78
C VAL A 50 10.22 36.79 19.33
N ALA A 51 9.60 37.51 18.39
CA ALA A 51 10.02 37.78 16.98
C ALA A 51 10.27 36.58 16.04
N ASP A 52 9.98 36.58 14.74
CA ASP A 52 9.40 37.53 13.80
C ASP A 52 9.08 36.67 12.57
N SER A 53 7.85 36.73 12.06
CA SER A 53 7.58 36.53 10.63
C SER A 53 6.16 36.97 10.35
N GLU A 54 6.10 38.21 9.90
CA GLU A 54 4.95 38.88 9.34
C GLU A 54 4.18 37.99 8.36
N ALA A 55 2.91 37.73 8.66
CA ALA A 55 1.80 37.87 7.73
C ALA A 55 0.50 37.53 8.47
N HIS A 56 -0.05 38.49 9.20
CA HIS A 56 -1.49 38.50 9.43
C HIS A 56 -2.19 39.14 8.23
N PRO A 57 -2.99 38.41 7.44
CA PRO A 57 -4.16 39.00 6.83
C PRO A 57 -5.31 38.96 7.84
N THR A 58 -5.93 40.11 7.94
CA THR A 58 -7.07 40.47 8.78
C THR A 58 -8.26 39.52 8.65
N SER A 59 -9.07 39.50 9.70
CA SER A 59 -10.30 38.73 9.82
C SER A 59 -11.22 38.93 8.61
N VAL A 60 -11.34 37.91 7.76
CA VAL A 60 -12.43 37.81 6.80
C VAL A 60 -13.34 36.70 7.28
N LYS A 61 -14.55 37.08 7.71
CA LYS A 61 -15.69 36.16 7.84
C LYS A 61 -15.94 35.53 6.47
N LYS A 62 -15.38 34.35 6.24
CA LYS A 62 -15.81 33.43 5.19
C LYS A 62 -16.26 32.18 5.87
N ASN A 63 -17.44 31.72 5.48
CA ASN A 63 -17.90 30.34 5.65
C ASN A 63 -16.98 29.43 4.82
N GLY A 64 -15.68 29.39 5.17
CA GLY A 64 -14.73 28.50 4.54
C GLY A 64 -15.09 27.11 5.00
N GLN A 65 -15.59 26.28 4.09
CA GLN A 65 -15.45 24.84 4.25
C GLN A 65 -13.97 24.58 4.51
N GLU A 66 -13.64 24.21 5.74
CA GLU A 66 -12.32 23.74 6.09
C GLU A 66 -12.08 22.49 5.24
N ILE A 67 -11.11 22.57 4.32
CA ILE A 67 -10.75 21.44 3.47
C ILE A 67 -10.07 20.44 4.40
N PRO A 68 -10.60 19.22 4.57
CA PRO A 68 -10.00 18.24 5.46
C PRO A 68 -8.60 17.88 4.96
N THR A 69 -7.63 17.88 5.88
CA THR A 69 -6.27 17.37 5.63
C THR A 69 -6.33 15.84 5.61
N PRO A 70 -5.72 15.17 4.61
CA PRO A 70 -5.59 13.71 4.61
C PRO A 70 -4.89 13.21 5.88
N GLN A 71 -5.38 12.12 6.43
CA GLN A 71 -4.67 11.37 7.46
C GLN A 71 -3.64 10.45 6.79
N TYR A 72 -2.54 10.16 7.50
CA TYR A 72 -1.57 9.16 7.09
C TYR A 72 -1.46 8.11 8.20
N ASP A 73 -1.20 6.88 7.79
CA ASP A 73 -1.00 5.74 8.67
C ASP A 73 0.41 5.21 8.46
N ASP A 74 1.04 4.77 9.56
CA ASP A 74 2.31 4.07 9.50
C ASP A 74 2.07 2.62 9.07
N VAL A 75 2.84 2.13 8.09
CA VAL A 75 2.74 0.76 7.59
C VAL A 75 3.86 -0.08 8.21
N ASP A 76 3.48 -1.01 9.08
CA ASP A 76 4.43 -1.83 9.86
C ASP A 76 5.41 -2.63 8.98
N THR A 77 4.99 -3.06 7.79
CA THR A 77 5.81 -3.87 6.87
C THR A 77 6.74 -3.04 5.99
N TYR A 78 6.64 -1.70 6.01
CA TYR A 78 7.32 -0.82 5.06
C TYR A 78 8.83 -1.05 4.98
N GLU A 79 9.50 -1.17 6.14
CA GLU A 79 10.96 -1.38 6.20
C GLU A 79 11.39 -2.79 5.75
N ARG A 80 10.45 -3.75 5.74
CA ARG A 80 10.69 -5.11 5.23
C ARG A 80 10.48 -5.14 3.71
N ASP A 81 9.43 -4.50 3.23
CA ASP A 81 9.01 -4.56 1.84
C ASP A 81 9.86 -3.65 0.94
N TYR A 82 10.40 -2.56 1.50
CA TYR A 82 11.26 -1.62 0.78
C TYR A 82 12.68 -1.57 1.37
N THR A 83 13.63 -2.20 0.69
CA THR A 83 15.04 -2.18 1.11
C THR A 83 15.73 -0.88 0.74
N ARG A 84 16.57 -0.34 1.64
CA ARG A 84 17.32 0.91 1.45
C ARG A 84 18.63 0.67 0.68
N THR A 85 18.54 0.25 -0.57
CA THR A 85 19.70 -0.10 -1.42
C THR A 85 20.18 1.05 -2.32
N PHE A 86 19.45 2.17 -2.37
CA PHE A 86 19.81 3.30 -3.23
C PHE A 86 21.07 4.03 -2.75
N ALA A 87 22.10 4.06 -3.59
CA ALA A 87 23.31 4.86 -3.39
C ALA A 87 23.26 6.12 -4.26
N GLN A 88 23.23 7.30 -3.61
CA GLN A 88 23.12 8.58 -4.34
C GLN A 88 24.37 8.83 -5.19
N PRO A 89 24.23 9.01 -6.52
CA PRO A 89 25.36 9.33 -7.38
C PRO A 89 25.82 10.79 -7.17
N THR A 90 27.08 11.07 -7.51
CA THR A 90 27.68 12.42 -7.45
C THR A 90 27.14 13.38 -8.52
N SER A 91 26.37 12.87 -9.48
CA SER A 91 25.78 13.63 -10.59
C SER A 91 24.27 13.39 -10.65
N TYR A 92 23.54 14.24 -11.39
CA TYR A 92 22.11 14.03 -11.58
C TYR A 92 21.79 12.72 -12.29
N ILE A 93 20.70 12.08 -11.85
CA ILE A 93 20.19 10.85 -12.43
C ILE A 93 19.87 11.08 -13.90
N ARG A 94 20.50 10.30 -14.77
CA ARG A 94 20.18 10.24 -16.20
C ARG A 94 19.42 8.95 -16.44
N ALA A 95 18.10 9.04 -16.52
CA ALA A 95 17.26 7.87 -16.76
C ALA A 95 17.66 7.22 -18.09
N ARG A 96 18.06 5.95 -18.02
CA ARG A 96 18.02 5.00 -19.14
C ARG A 96 16.70 4.23 -19.05
N GLY A 97 16.24 3.66 -20.16
CA GLY A 97 15.03 2.83 -20.13
C GLY A 97 15.23 1.67 -19.16
N ALA A 98 14.26 1.43 -18.28
CA ALA A 98 14.34 0.44 -17.20
C ALA A 98 14.69 -0.98 -17.68
N ARG A 99 14.41 -1.29 -18.95
CA ARG A 99 14.53 -2.64 -19.52
C ARG A 99 15.91 -2.98 -20.11
N ALA A 100 16.86 -2.04 -20.14
CA ALA A 100 18.14 -2.26 -20.82
C ALA A 100 19.18 -3.02 -19.98
N GLU A 101 19.00 -3.12 -18.66
CA GLU A 101 20.06 -3.58 -17.73
C GLU A 101 19.58 -4.59 -16.66
N ILE A 102 18.28 -4.89 -16.58
CA ILE A 102 17.70 -5.88 -15.65
C ILE A 102 17.47 -7.17 -16.45
N GLY A 103 17.85 -8.31 -15.87
CA GLY A 103 17.92 -9.63 -16.52
C GLY A 103 16.60 -10.18 -17.10
N GLU A 104 16.37 -11.49 -17.01
CA GLU A 104 15.11 -12.10 -17.46
C GLU A 104 13.95 -11.47 -16.68
N PHE A 105 13.12 -10.67 -17.36
CA PHE A 105 12.00 -9.95 -16.75
C PHE A 105 10.81 -10.91 -16.62
N VAL A 106 10.35 -11.11 -15.40
CA VAL A 106 9.20 -11.95 -15.04
C VAL A 106 8.07 -11.01 -14.63
N GLU A 107 6.90 -11.15 -15.24
CA GLU A 107 5.72 -10.31 -14.97
C GLU A 107 4.70 -11.00 -14.04
N TYR A 108 4.90 -12.29 -13.75
CA TYR A 108 3.99 -13.07 -12.92
C TYR A 108 4.41 -12.93 -11.46
N ASP A 109 3.51 -12.39 -10.63
CA ASP A 109 3.64 -12.35 -9.18
C ASP A 109 2.72 -13.43 -8.59
N LEU A 110 3.20 -14.22 -7.62
CA LEU A 110 2.34 -15.19 -6.94
C LEU A 110 1.25 -14.47 -6.14
N ASP A 111 0.02 -14.95 -6.24
CA ASP A 111 -1.07 -14.52 -5.37
C ASP A 111 -1.20 -15.44 -4.14
N ASN A 112 -2.18 -15.15 -3.29
CA ASN A 112 -2.42 -15.93 -2.08
C ASN A 112 -2.71 -17.41 -2.35
N GLU A 113 -3.41 -17.74 -3.45
CA GLU A 113 -3.72 -19.13 -3.78
C GLU A 113 -2.45 -19.89 -4.21
N ASP A 114 -1.62 -19.24 -5.02
CA ASP A 114 -0.33 -19.78 -5.45
C ASP A 114 0.66 -19.95 -4.28
N GLU A 115 0.71 -18.98 -3.35
CA GLU A 115 1.53 -19.03 -2.14
C GLU A 115 1.12 -20.19 -1.23
N ASP A 116 -0.19 -20.34 -0.96
CA ASP A 116 -0.74 -21.43 -0.16
C ASP A 116 -0.42 -22.80 -0.80
N TRP A 117 -0.57 -22.91 -2.13
CA TRP A 117 -0.23 -24.12 -2.88
C TRP A 117 1.27 -24.44 -2.80
N LEU A 118 2.13 -23.42 -2.93
CA LEU A 118 3.59 -23.59 -2.87
C LEU A 118 4.05 -24.03 -1.48
N GLU A 119 3.43 -23.52 -0.42
CA GLU A 119 3.68 -23.94 0.95
C GLU A 119 3.35 -25.43 1.13
N ASP A 120 2.14 -25.86 0.73
CA ASP A 120 1.70 -27.25 0.78
C ASP A 120 2.62 -28.17 -0.04
N TYR A 121 2.99 -27.73 -1.25
CA TYR A 121 3.89 -28.48 -2.13
C TYR A 121 5.28 -28.68 -1.49
N ASN A 122 5.81 -27.65 -0.83
CA ASN A 122 7.13 -27.71 -0.22
C ASN A 122 7.16 -28.50 1.09
N ASN A 123 6.04 -28.54 1.82
CA ASN A 123 5.87 -29.39 3.00
C ASN A 123 6.08 -30.89 2.70
N GLU A 124 5.87 -31.32 1.45
CA GLU A 124 6.13 -32.70 0.96
C GLU A 124 7.61 -32.99 0.61
N TRP A 125 8.57 -32.28 1.21
CA TRP A 125 10.02 -32.35 0.93
C TRP A 125 10.43 -31.95 -0.49
N LYS A 126 9.69 -31.02 -1.07
CA LYS A 126 10.07 -30.34 -2.30
C LYS A 126 10.54 -28.95 -1.88
N ASN A 127 11.63 -28.45 -2.46
CA ASN A 127 12.19 -27.14 -2.10
C ASN A 127 12.18 -26.26 -3.35
N LEU A 128 10.98 -25.88 -3.78
CA LEU A 128 10.78 -24.94 -4.89
C LEU A 128 10.77 -23.50 -4.34
N ASN A 129 11.62 -22.64 -4.90
CA ASN A 129 11.68 -21.21 -4.57
C ASN A 129 10.49 -20.48 -5.24
N PRO A 130 9.77 -19.56 -4.57
CA PRO A 130 8.73 -18.74 -5.18
C PRO A 130 9.16 -18.09 -6.51
N GLU A 131 10.33 -17.47 -6.57
CA GLU A 131 10.84 -16.85 -7.81
C GLU A 131 10.96 -17.84 -8.98
N LYS A 132 11.26 -19.12 -8.69
CA LYS A 132 11.33 -20.16 -9.74
C LYS A 132 9.94 -20.55 -10.22
N LEU A 133 8.95 -20.55 -9.34
CA LEU A 133 7.56 -20.80 -9.71
C LEU A 133 7.04 -19.67 -10.59
N GLU A 134 7.29 -18.41 -10.24
CA GLU A 134 6.93 -17.23 -11.03
C GLU A 134 7.51 -17.29 -12.45
N VAL A 135 8.82 -17.58 -12.57
CA VAL A 135 9.49 -17.76 -13.87
C VAL A 135 8.82 -18.86 -14.69
N LEU A 136 8.46 -19.98 -14.05
CA LEU A 136 7.83 -21.12 -14.72
C LEU A 136 6.42 -20.76 -15.22
N LEU A 137 5.59 -20.18 -14.37
CA LEU A 137 4.23 -19.77 -14.71
C LEU A 137 4.24 -18.72 -15.82
N PHE A 138 5.11 -17.72 -15.72
CA PHE A 138 5.27 -16.70 -16.76
C PHE A 138 5.69 -17.28 -18.11
N LYS A 139 6.60 -18.27 -18.12
CA LYS A 139 6.99 -18.98 -19.35
C LYS A 139 5.82 -19.75 -19.95
N LEU A 140 5.06 -20.47 -19.13
CA LEU A 140 3.88 -21.21 -19.59
C LEU A 140 2.83 -20.27 -20.20
N GLU A 141 2.56 -19.13 -19.56
CA GLU A 141 1.63 -18.12 -20.08
C GLU A 141 2.10 -17.59 -21.44
N THR A 142 3.38 -17.23 -21.56
CA THR A 142 3.97 -16.74 -22.81
C THR A 142 3.90 -17.79 -23.91
N LEU A 143 4.12 -19.07 -23.59
CA LEU A 143 4.06 -20.17 -24.54
C LEU A 143 2.63 -20.43 -25.01
N ASP A 144 1.67 -20.46 -24.10
CA ASP A 144 0.25 -20.61 -24.45
C ASP A 144 -0.25 -19.42 -25.28
N HIS A 145 0.14 -18.21 -24.92
CA HIS A 145 -0.17 -17.02 -25.72
C HIS A 145 0.38 -17.13 -27.15
N LYS A 146 1.65 -17.53 -27.31
CA LYS A 146 2.24 -17.78 -28.64
C LYS A 146 1.53 -18.89 -29.41
N ALA A 147 1.09 -19.95 -28.72
CA ALA A 147 0.32 -21.01 -29.34
C ALA A 147 -1.03 -20.48 -29.86
N ARG A 148 -1.74 -19.68 -29.06
CA ARG A 148 -3.03 -19.05 -29.43
C ARG A 148 -2.89 -18.13 -30.64
N GLU A 149 -1.86 -17.29 -30.65
CA GLU A 149 -1.56 -16.43 -31.79
C GLU A 149 -1.33 -17.24 -33.07
N ARG A 150 -0.57 -18.34 -32.99
CA ARG A 150 -0.34 -19.24 -34.14
C ARG A 150 -1.60 -19.95 -34.61
N ALA A 151 -2.50 -20.29 -33.68
CA ALA A 151 -3.79 -20.90 -34.00
C ALA A 151 -4.82 -19.88 -34.54
N GLY A 152 -4.47 -18.59 -34.60
CA GLY A 152 -5.38 -17.52 -34.99
C GLY A 152 -6.48 -17.25 -33.97
N ILE A 153 -6.30 -17.71 -32.73
CA ILE A 153 -7.26 -17.55 -31.63
C ILE A 153 -6.88 -16.26 -30.88
N ILE A 154 -7.27 -15.12 -31.45
CA ILE A 154 -7.10 -13.80 -30.85
C ILE A 154 -8.41 -13.45 -30.15
N THR A 155 -8.60 -13.95 -28.93
CA THR A 155 -9.83 -13.69 -28.17
C THR A 155 -9.80 -12.28 -27.57
N PRO A 156 -10.73 -11.36 -27.89
CA PRO A 156 -10.87 -10.12 -27.15
C PRO A 156 -11.39 -10.42 -25.73
N THR A 157 -10.62 -9.99 -24.74
CA THR A 157 -10.69 -10.30 -23.30
C THR A 157 -11.91 -9.70 -22.58
N PHE A 158 -13.13 -9.96 -23.04
CA PHE A 158 -14.29 -9.35 -22.37
C PHE A 158 -15.20 -10.28 -21.57
N MET A 159 -15.37 -11.57 -21.87
CA MET A 159 -16.39 -12.37 -21.15
C MET A 159 -16.13 -13.90 -21.15
N GLY A 160 -15.07 -14.40 -20.51
CA GLY A 160 -14.92 -15.84 -20.24
C GLY A 160 -13.50 -16.30 -19.90
N PRO A 161 -13.33 -17.51 -19.34
CA PRO A 161 -12.02 -18.09 -19.10
C PRO A 161 -11.28 -18.29 -20.42
N ILE A 162 -10.00 -17.92 -20.45
CA ILE A 162 -9.16 -18.08 -21.64
C ILE A 162 -8.85 -19.57 -21.81
N PRO A 163 -9.15 -20.18 -22.97
CA PRO A 163 -8.83 -21.58 -23.20
C PRO A 163 -7.32 -21.75 -23.30
N VAL A 164 -6.77 -22.66 -22.50
CA VAL A 164 -5.39 -23.14 -22.64
C VAL A 164 -5.34 -24.10 -23.83
N ILE A 165 -4.46 -23.84 -24.78
CA ILE A 165 -4.25 -24.71 -25.95
C ILE A 165 -2.84 -25.27 -26.02
N LEU A 166 -1.93 -24.78 -25.17
CA LEU A 166 -0.61 -25.37 -24.99
C LEU A 166 -0.74 -26.83 -24.53
N GLN A 167 -0.18 -27.74 -25.31
CA GLN A 167 -0.10 -29.16 -24.94
C GLN A 167 1.04 -29.39 -23.96
N LEU A 168 0.83 -30.29 -22.99
CA LEU A 168 1.81 -30.61 -21.96
C LEU A 168 3.16 -31.06 -22.55
N ASP A 169 3.14 -31.95 -23.54
CA ASP A 169 4.36 -32.46 -24.16
C ASP A 169 5.17 -31.33 -24.82
N SER A 170 4.49 -30.41 -25.50
CA SER A 170 5.13 -29.22 -26.11
C SER A 170 5.68 -28.26 -25.07
N ALA A 171 4.98 -28.08 -23.94
CA ALA A 171 5.46 -27.25 -22.84
C ALA A 171 6.74 -27.85 -22.23
N MET A 172 6.72 -29.15 -21.95
CA MET A 172 7.85 -29.87 -21.36
C MET A 172 9.08 -29.87 -22.27
N GLU A 173 8.91 -30.08 -23.58
CA GLU A 173 10.00 -30.03 -24.55
C GLU A 173 10.67 -28.65 -24.58
N ILE A 174 9.88 -27.57 -24.59
CA ILE A 174 10.41 -26.20 -24.65
C ILE A 174 11.08 -25.82 -23.33
N ILE A 175 10.50 -26.19 -22.19
CA ILE A 175 11.09 -25.92 -20.87
C ILE A 175 12.40 -26.71 -20.69
N ALA A 176 12.45 -27.97 -21.13
CA ALA A 176 13.63 -28.81 -21.04
C ALA A 176 14.74 -28.43 -22.05
N SER A 177 14.37 -27.89 -23.21
CA SER A 177 15.33 -27.43 -24.23
C SER A 177 15.86 -26.01 -23.98
N GLY A 178 15.21 -25.23 -23.12
CA GLY A 178 15.59 -23.84 -22.78
C GLY A 178 16.71 -23.70 -21.74
N ASP A 179 17.43 -24.79 -21.42
CA ASP A 179 18.37 -24.87 -20.30
C ASP A 179 19.81 -24.42 -20.63
N GLU A 180 20.04 -23.62 -21.68
CA GLU A 180 21.35 -22.97 -21.88
C GLU A 180 21.56 -21.73 -20.99
N SER A 181 20.52 -21.25 -20.29
CA SER A 181 20.60 -20.08 -19.40
C SER A 181 20.70 -20.40 -17.90
N MET A 182 20.66 -21.68 -17.49
CA MET A 182 20.82 -22.08 -16.09
C MET A 182 22.29 -22.31 -15.68
N GLU A 183 23.24 -22.46 -16.63
CA GLU A 183 24.67 -22.59 -16.29
C GLU A 183 25.27 -21.29 -15.71
N THR A 184 24.64 -20.13 -15.92
CA THR A 184 25.15 -18.85 -15.40
C THR A 184 24.83 -18.59 -13.92
N PHE A 185 24.00 -19.41 -13.27
CA PHE A 185 23.58 -19.19 -11.87
C PHE A 185 24.29 -20.06 -10.82
N LEU A 186 25.16 -20.99 -11.24
CA LEU A 186 25.92 -21.84 -10.31
C LEU A 186 27.40 -21.45 -10.12
N HIS A 187 27.86 -20.33 -10.70
CA HIS A 187 29.23 -19.88 -10.52
C HIS A 187 29.32 -18.56 -9.71
N LEU A 188 29.10 -18.67 -8.40
CA LEU A 188 29.73 -17.74 -7.46
C LEU A 188 31.26 -17.95 -7.56
N PRO A 189 32.07 -16.91 -7.84
CA PRO A 189 33.50 -17.03 -7.64
C PRO A 189 33.75 -17.20 -6.15
N LEU A 190 34.26 -18.37 -5.77
CA LEU A 190 34.96 -18.56 -4.51
C LEU A 190 35.98 -17.42 -4.37
N SER A 191 35.76 -16.53 -3.41
CA SER A 191 36.77 -15.57 -2.99
C SER A 191 38.00 -16.37 -2.54
N PRO A 192 39.19 -16.15 -3.13
CA PRO A 192 40.39 -16.69 -2.52
C PRO A 192 40.68 -15.91 -1.23
N ASN A 193 40.83 -16.67 -0.15
CA ASN A 193 41.43 -16.22 1.09
C ASN A 193 42.87 -15.72 0.86
N THR A 194 43.25 -14.74 1.68
CA THR A 194 44.59 -14.18 1.97
C THR A 194 45.27 -13.31 0.92
#